data_AF-A0A6L7X2T3-F1
#
_entry.id   AF-A0A6L7X2T3-F1
#
_cell.length_a   1.000
_cell.length_b   1.000
_cell.length_c   1.000
_cell.angle_alpha   90.00
_cell.angle_beta   90.00
_cell.angle_gamma   90.00
#
_symmetry.space_group_name_H-M   'P 1'
#
loop_
_entity.id
_entity.type
_entity.pdbx_description
1 polymer ?
#
loop_
_entity_poly.entity_id
_entity_poly.type
_entity_poly.pdbx_seq_one_letter_code
_entity_poly.pdbx_strand_id
1 'polypeptide(L)'
;MTTVDHVFVGRLNGQNAGGWARTLQSPAEPVAHTYRDADLAPWVDRVRSLSQEAAEVHVLVGTAPPDAALAGAKALAEAVEAADEAEARWGYVP
;
A
#
# COMPACT_ATOMS: atom_id res chain seq x y z
N MET A 1 11.44 -12.14 -7.63
CA MET A 1 10.01 -12.10 -7.31
C MET A 1 9.44 -13.41 -7.82
N THR A 2 9.20 -14.37 -6.93
CA THR A 2 8.59 -15.64 -7.32
C THR A 2 7.10 -15.40 -7.37
N THR A 3 6.53 -15.35 -8.57
CA THR A 3 5.08 -15.31 -8.74
C THR A 3 4.59 -16.75 -8.69
N VAL A 4 3.64 -17.03 -7.80
CA VAL A 4 2.67 -18.09 -8.05
C VAL A 4 1.66 -17.52 -9.03
N ASP A 5 1.28 -18.27 -10.07
CA ASP A 5 0.71 -17.74 -11.32
C ASP A 5 -0.59 -16.91 -11.21
N HIS A 6 -1.14 -16.72 -9.99
CA HIS A 6 -2.40 -16.02 -9.76
C HIS A 6 -2.45 -15.11 -8.52
N VAL A 7 -1.37 -14.97 -7.74
CA VAL A 7 -1.40 -14.19 -6.48
C VAL A 7 -0.29 -13.15 -6.46
N PHE A 8 -0.67 -11.89 -6.19
CA PHE A 8 0.24 -10.82 -5.84
C PHE A 8 0.25 -10.60 -4.32
N VAL A 9 1.44 -10.49 -3.72
CA VAL A 9 1.61 -10.09 -2.32
C VAL A 9 2.58 -8.92 -2.24
N GLY A 10 2.10 -7.77 -1.77
CA GLY A 10 2.89 -6.56 -1.57
C GLY A 10 3.02 -6.20 -0.10
N ARG A 11 4.14 -5.59 0.30
CA ARG A 11 4.31 -5.03 1.64
C ARG A 11 4.70 -3.57 1.58
N LEU A 12 3.90 -2.73 2.24
CA LEU A 12 4.12 -1.30 2.40
C LEU A 12 4.84 -1.04 3.71
N ASN A 13 6.17 -0.87 3.65
CA ASN A 13 7.02 -0.69 4.83
C ASN A 13 7.17 0.77 5.29
N GLY A 14 6.67 1.74 4.52
CA GLY A 14 6.81 3.16 4.80
C GLY A 14 7.79 3.84 3.85
N GLN A 15 7.79 5.18 3.85
CA GLN A 15 8.63 6.00 2.96
C GLN A 15 9.72 6.76 3.71
N ASN A 16 10.17 6.28 4.88
CA ASN A 16 11.26 6.93 5.61
C ASN A 16 12.63 6.60 4.97
N ALA A 17 12.89 7.16 3.78
CA ALA A 17 14.12 6.92 3.02
C ALA A 17 15.39 7.24 3.82
N GLY A 18 15.35 8.29 4.65
CA GLY A 18 16.46 8.66 5.53
C GLY A 18 16.79 7.59 6.58
N GLY A 19 15.80 6.79 6.99
CA GLY A 19 15.98 5.66 7.90
C GLY A 19 16.64 4.44 7.26
N TRP A 20 16.62 4.30 5.92
CA TRP A 20 17.26 3.19 5.20
C TRP A 20 18.76 3.44 4.96
N ALA A 21 19.52 3.59 6.05
CA ALA A 21 20.97 3.82 6.02
C ALA A 21 21.77 2.50 6.05
N ARG A 22 23.05 2.56 5.59
CA ARG A 22 24.00 1.42 5.69
C ARG A 22 24.20 0.94 7.13
N THR A 23 24.06 1.84 8.09
CA THR A 23 24.09 1.54 9.52
C THR A 23 22.83 2.15 10.13
N LEU A 24 21.92 1.28 10.57
CA LEU A 24 20.68 1.70 11.23
C LEU A 24 20.98 2.16 12.65
N GLN A 25 20.38 3.28 13.05
CA GLN A 25 20.37 3.69 14.47
C GLN A 25 19.32 2.89 15.25
N SER A 26 18.21 2.54 14.60
CA SER A 26 17.15 1.68 15.15
C SER A 26 16.52 0.79 14.06
N PRO A 27 16.17 -0.48 14.35
CA PRO A 27 15.43 -1.32 13.40
C PRO A 27 14.05 -0.79 13.02
N ALA A 28 13.44 0.03 13.88
CA ALA A 28 12.10 0.59 13.66
C ALA A 28 12.14 1.86 12.80
N GLU A 29 13.27 2.54 12.72
CA GLU A 29 13.43 3.82 12.03
C GLU A 29 13.05 3.75 10.53
N PRO A 30 13.50 2.77 9.73
CA PRO A 30 13.16 2.72 8.30
C PRO A 30 11.66 2.54 8.03
N VAL A 31 10.93 2.01 9.02
CA VAL A 31 9.50 1.71 8.94
C VAL A 31 8.65 2.62 9.86
N ALA A 32 9.26 3.64 10.45
CA ALA A 32 8.59 4.65 11.26
C ALA A 32 7.83 5.63 10.37
N HIS A 33 6.69 5.18 9.83
CA HIS A 33 5.93 5.93 8.85
C HIS A 33 4.42 5.83 9.12
N THR A 34 3.74 6.96 8.97
CA THR A 34 2.27 7.05 8.98
C THR A 34 1.86 7.54 7.60
N TYR A 35 1.15 6.70 6.86
CA TYR A 35 0.66 7.03 5.53
C TYR A 35 -0.43 8.09 5.60
N ARG A 36 -0.33 9.12 4.76
CA ARG A 36 -1.41 10.06 4.45
C ARG A 36 -2.03 9.68 3.11
N ASP A 37 -3.20 10.22 2.80
CA ASP A 37 -3.93 9.93 1.55
C ASP A 37 -3.05 10.13 0.30
N ALA A 38 -2.29 11.23 0.25
CA ALA A 38 -1.36 11.51 -0.86
C ALA A 38 -0.22 10.47 -0.98
N ASP A 39 0.19 9.88 0.14
CA ASP A 39 1.22 8.82 0.15
C ASP A 39 0.64 7.48 -0.31
N LEU A 40 -0.69 7.27 -0.17
CA LEU A 40 -1.42 6.07 -0.57
C LEU A 40 -1.92 6.11 -2.01
N ALA A 41 -2.19 7.29 -2.59
CA ALA A 41 -2.76 7.42 -3.93
C ALA A 41 -2.01 6.60 -5.01
N PRO A 42 -0.67 6.61 -5.09
CA PRO A 42 0.05 5.78 -6.08
C PRO A 42 -0.15 4.27 -5.85
N TRP A 43 -0.40 3.86 -4.60
CA TRP A 43 -0.65 2.46 -4.26
C TRP A 43 -2.07 2.03 -4.59
N VAL A 44 -3.06 2.94 -4.51
CA VAL A 44 -4.43 2.68 -4.97
C VAL A 44 -4.41 2.27 -6.44
N ASP A 45 -3.79 3.10 -7.29
CA ASP A 45 -3.69 2.82 -8.73
C ASP A 45 -2.93 1.52 -8.99
N ARG A 46 -1.84 1.29 -8.25
CA ARG A 46 -1.05 0.07 -8.42
C ARG A 46 -1.81 -1.19 -8.03
N VAL A 47 -2.56 -1.16 -6.94
CA VAL A 47 -3.39 -2.29 -6.48
C VAL A 47 -4.48 -2.60 -7.50
N ARG A 48 -5.16 -1.57 -8.01
CA ARG A 48 -6.19 -1.71 -9.05
C ARG A 48 -5.64 -2.26 -10.37
N SER A 49 -4.46 -1.80 -10.79
CA SER A 49 -3.76 -2.38 -11.94
C SER A 49 -3.43 -3.86 -11.73
N LEU A 50 -2.95 -4.22 -10.53
CA LEU A 50 -2.58 -5.61 -10.22
C LEU A 50 -3.80 -6.53 -10.11
N SER A 51 -4.95 -6.04 -9.66
CA SER A 51 -6.18 -6.83 -9.57
C SER A 51 -6.76 -7.18 -10.94
N GLN A 52 -6.36 -6.48 -12.00
CA GLN A 52 -6.68 -6.84 -13.39
C GLN A 52 -5.82 -7.99 -13.92
N GLU A 53 -4.64 -8.21 -13.33
CA GLU A 53 -3.65 -9.19 -13.79
C GLU A 53 -3.60 -10.45 -12.92
N ALA A 54 -4.02 -10.36 -11.65
CA ALA A 54 -3.97 -11.44 -10.67
C ALA A 54 -5.36 -11.75 -10.11
N ALA A 55 -5.61 -13.02 -9.76
CA ALA A 55 -6.86 -13.43 -9.13
C ALA A 55 -6.96 -12.91 -7.69
N GLU A 56 -5.82 -12.76 -7.01
CA GLU A 56 -5.75 -12.24 -5.65
C GLU A 56 -4.61 -11.24 -5.49
N VAL A 57 -4.89 -10.14 -4.79
CA VAL A 57 -3.92 -9.12 -4.42
C VAL A 57 -3.99 -8.90 -2.91
N HIS A 58 -2.90 -9.23 -2.22
CA HIS A 58 -2.78 -9.04 -0.77
C HIS A 58 -1.76 -7.93 -0.48
N VAL A 59 -2.18 -6.89 0.25
CA VAL A 59 -1.29 -5.80 0.66
C VAL A 59 -1.16 -5.76 2.18
N LEU A 60 0.07 -5.89 2.66
CA LEU A 60 0.42 -5.84 4.07
C LEU A 60 1.01 -4.47 4.40
N VAL A 61 0.43 -3.73 5.34
CA VAL A 61 1.03 -2.50 5.87
C VAL A 61 1.90 -2.85 7.07
N GLY A 62 3.20 -2.60 6.95
CA GLY A 62 4.22 -3.07 7.88
C GLY A 62 4.97 -1.94 8.59
N THR A 63 4.27 -0.89 9.03
CA THR A 63 4.89 0.26 9.70
C THR A 63 5.01 0.04 11.22
N ALA A 64 6.00 0.67 11.84
CA ALA A 64 6.31 0.50 13.26
C ALA A 64 5.45 1.29 14.27
N PRO A 65 4.96 2.51 13.98
CA PRO A 65 4.21 3.26 14.98
C PRO A 65 2.92 2.51 15.39
N PRO A 66 2.53 2.54 16.67
CA PRO A 66 1.28 1.95 17.13
C PRO A 66 0.11 2.45 16.27
N ASP A 67 -0.79 1.55 15.90
CA ASP A 67 -1.99 1.78 15.10
C ASP A 67 -1.78 2.30 13.66
N ALA A 68 -0.60 2.82 13.30
CA ALA A 68 -0.33 3.36 11.97
C ALA A 68 -0.45 2.31 10.86
N ALA A 69 -0.04 1.07 11.14
CA ALA A 69 -0.18 -0.03 10.20
C ALA A 69 -1.66 -0.37 9.93
N LEU A 70 -2.47 -0.44 10.99
CA LEU A 70 -3.90 -0.72 10.87
C LEU A 70 -4.63 0.44 10.18
N ALA A 71 -4.35 1.68 10.57
CA ALA A 71 -4.93 2.88 9.98
C ALA A 71 -4.59 2.98 8.49
N GLY A 72 -3.32 2.78 8.12
CA GLY A 72 -2.88 2.78 6.73
C GLY A 72 -3.51 1.66 5.90
N ALA A 73 -3.68 0.47 6.48
CA ALA A 73 -4.34 -0.64 5.80
C ALA A 73 -5.83 -0.35 5.53
N LYS A 74 -6.54 0.21 6.52
CA LYS A 74 -7.94 0.63 6.36
C LYS A 74 -8.09 1.73 5.32
N ALA A 75 -7.28 2.78 5.42
CA ALA A 75 -7.32 3.90 4.49
C ALA A 75 -7.04 3.45 3.04
N LEU A 76 -6.08 2.54 2.83
CA LEU A 76 -5.80 2.00 1.51
C LEU A 76 -6.98 1.17 0.98
N ALA A 77 -7.58 0.31 1.81
CA ALA A 77 -8.73 -0.50 1.41
C ALA A 77 -9.92 0.38 1.02
N GLU A 78 -10.28 1.34 1.87
CA GLU A 78 -11.37 2.30 1.62
C GLU A 78 -11.13 3.12 0.33
N ALA A 79 -9.88 3.54 0.08
CA ALA A 79 -9.54 4.30 -1.12
C ALA A 79 -9.62 3.46 -2.40
N VAL A 80 -9.25 2.18 -2.35
CA VAL A 80 -9.41 1.26 -3.49
C VAL A 80 -10.89 1.00 -3.78
N GLU A 81 -11.68 0.68 -2.75
CA GLU A 81 -13.13 0.48 -2.89
C GLU A 81 -13.82 1.72 -3.48
N ALA A 82 -13.51 2.91 -2.94
CA ALA A 82 -14.06 4.17 -3.45
C ALA A 82 -13.68 4.45 -4.91
N ALA A 83 -12.45 4.11 -5.31
CA ALA A 83 -11.98 4.30 -6.69
C ALA A 83 -12.68 3.33 -7.66
N ASP A 84 -12.87 2.07 -7.26
CA ASP A 84 -13.60 1.07 -8.05
C ASP A 84 -15.09 1.43 -8.17
N GLU A 85 -15.72 1.90 -7.09
CA GLU A 85 -17.09 2.41 -7.11
C GLU A 85 -17.24 3.63 -8.03
N ALA A 86 -16.28 4.55 -8.00
CA ALA A 86 -16.28 5.72 -8.87
C ALA A 86 -16.16 5.33 -10.35
N GLU A 87 -15.26 4.41 -10.70
CA GLU A 87 -15.12 3.89 -12.05
C GLU A 87 -16.40 3.18 -12.52
N ALA A 88 -16.99 2.33 -11.69
CA ALA A 88 -18.22 1.61 -12.01
C ALA A 88 -19.41 2.56 -12.23
N ARG A 89 -19.49 3.63 -11.45
CA ARG A 89 -20.61 4.58 -11.48
C ARG A 89 -20.53 5.58 -12.62
N TRP A 90 -19.33 6.06 -12.97
CA TRP A 90 -19.17 7.20 -13.88
C TRP A 90 -18.39 6.88 -15.15
N GLY A 91 -17.74 5.71 -15.23
CA GLY A 91 -16.66 5.49 -16.19
C GLY A 91 -15.42 6.33 -15.81
N TYR A 92 -14.23 5.86 -16.19
CA TYR A 92 -12.92 6.40 -15.78
C TYR A 92 -12.88 7.92 -15.51
N VAL A 93 -12.59 8.30 -14.26
CA VAL A 93 -12.24 9.67 -13.86
C VAL A 93 -10.73 9.68 -13.55
N PRO A 94 -9.93 10.49 -14.26
CA PRO A 94 -8.47 10.52 -14.13
C PRO A 94 -7.98 11.06 -12.79
#